data_AF-A0A952FWE2-F1
#
_entry.id   AF-A0A952FWE2-F1
#
_cell.length_a   1.000
_cell.length_b   1.000
_cell.length_c   1.000
_cell.angle_alpha   90.00
_cell.angle_beta   90.00
_cell.angle_gamma   90.00
#
_symmetry.space_group_name_H-M   'P 1'
#
loop_
_entity.id
_entity.type
_entity.pdbx_description
1 polymer ?
#
loop_
_entity_poly.entity_id
_entity_poly.type
_entity_poly.pdbx_seq_one_letter_code
_entity_poly.pdbx_strand_id
1 'polypeptide(L)'
;KNIEAFLKLDVPGTKVIVGGGPQVEELKVKYPKAIFTGPRFGQELARSYADSDVFVFPSLTDSFGLVIIEAMAAGTPVAAFPAHGPIDLIPGSGAGVIDDDLGIAIREALKLDRGAVRAYAEKFSWRACAEEFIRNLQPYPEPAKTKLWNRLRHLTRKRPKRTPQV
;
A
#
# COMPACT_ATOMS: atom_id res chain seq x y z
N LYS A 1 -10.75 6.93 -5.40
CA LYS A 1 -10.90 6.72 -3.93
C LYS A 1 -12.29 7.17 -3.53
N ASN A 2 -13.02 6.48 -2.65
CA ASN A 2 -14.39 6.83 -2.25
C ASN A 2 -14.38 7.86 -1.10
N ILE A 3 -13.84 9.06 -1.35
CA ILE A 3 -13.66 10.10 -0.31
C ILE A 3 -15.01 10.50 0.32
N GLU A 4 -16.06 10.48 -0.47
CA GLU A 4 -17.40 10.84 -0.03
C GLU A 4 -17.94 9.91 1.07
N ALA A 5 -17.56 8.62 1.05
CA ALA A 5 -17.92 7.68 2.11
C ALA A 5 -17.37 8.08 3.48
N PHE A 6 -16.22 8.75 3.55
CA PHE A 6 -15.69 9.33 4.78
C PHE A 6 -16.39 10.66 5.13
N LEU A 7 -16.58 11.54 4.14
CA LEU A 7 -17.14 12.88 4.36
C LEU A 7 -18.59 12.86 4.85
N LYS A 8 -19.39 11.86 4.47
CA LYS A 8 -20.78 11.67 4.91
C LYS A 8 -20.93 11.21 6.36
N LEU A 9 -19.87 10.66 6.96
CA LEU A 9 -19.98 10.06 8.30
C LEU A 9 -20.23 11.12 9.37
N ASP A 10 -21.14 10.80 10.28
CA ASP A 10 -21.29 11.52 11.53
C ASP A 10 -20.36 10.90 12.59
N VAL A 11 -19.14 11.43 12.62
CA VAL A 11 -18.08 11.01 13.54
C VAL A 11 -17.45 12.27 14.16
N PRO A 12 -17.01 12.21 15.42
CA PRO A 12 -16.41 13.35 16.10
C PRO A 12 -15.13 13.81 15.41
N GLY A 13 -14.78 15.08 15.62
CA GLY A 13 -13.53 15.67 15.15
C GLY A 13 -13.61 16.32 13.76
N THR A 14 -12.44 16.72 13.27
CA THR A 14 -12.30 17.47 12.02
C THR A 14 -11.93 16.53 10.89
N LYS A 15 -12.67 16.58 9.78
CA LYS A 15 -12.35 15.83 8.57
C LYS A 15 -11.37 16.62 7.73
N VAL A 16 -10.14 16.11 7.60
CA VAL A 16 -9.07 16.75 6.82
C VAL A 16 -8.78 15.89 5.58
N ILE A 17 -8.82 16.51 4.41
CA ILE A 17 -8.51 15.90 3.12
C ILE A 17 -7.19 16.47 2.62
N VAL A 18 -6.19 15.61 2.58
CA VAL A 18 -4.87 15.89 2.02
C VAL A 18 -4.79 15.28 0.63
N GLY A 19 -4.56 16.12 -0.37
CA GLY A 19 -4.56 15.71 -1.77
C GLY A 19 -5.29 16.69 -2.67
N GLY A 20 -5.15 16.45 -3.97
CA GLY A 20 -5.93 17.11 -5.02
C GLY A 20 -6.88 16.13 -5.69
N GLY A 21 -7.41 16.53 -6.83
CA GLY A 21 -8.22 15.68 -7.69
C GLY A 21 -9.38 16.43 -8.33
N PRO A 22 -9.98 15.86 -9.38
CA PRO A 22 -11.04 16.51 -10.13
C PRO A 22 -12.29 16.80 -9.29
N GLN A 23 -12.51 16.04 -8.21
CA GLN A 23 -13.70 16.15 -7.36
C GLN A 23 -13.57 17.19 -6.24
N VAL A 24 -12.42 17.84 -6.07
CA VAL A 24 -12.17 18.70 -4.90
C VAL A 24 -13.16 19.86 -4.80
N GLU A 25 -13.42 20.56 -5.90
CA GLU A 25 -14.31 21.72 -5.89
C GLU A 25 -15.77 21.34 -5.59
N GLU A 26 -16.25 20.24 -6.16
CA GLU A 26 -17.57 19.69 -5.84
C GLU A 26 -17.68 19.30 -4.36
N LEU A 27 -16.68 18.60 -3.83
CA LEU A 27 -16.68 18.13 -2.45
C LEU A 27 -16.57 19.27 -1.42
N LYS A 28 -15.85 20.36 -1.73
CA LYS A 28 -15.80 21.56 -0.88
C LYS A 28 -17.17 22.20 -0.71
N VAL A 29 -17.94 22.32 -1.81
CA VAL A 29 -19.29 22.89 -1.78
C VAL A 29 -20.23 21.99 -0.97
N LYS A 30 -20.15 20.67 -1.17
CA LYS A 30 -21.03 19.71 -0.50
C LYS A 30 -20.70 19.50 0.98
N TYR A 31 -19.43 19.61 1.36
CA TYR A 31 -18.92 19.37 2.71
C TYR A 31 -18.13 20.57 3.24
N PRO A 32 -18.79 21.72 3.51
CA PRO A 32 -18.11 22.96 3.90
C PRO A 32 -17.41 22.90 5.27
N LYS A 33 -17.72 21.89 6.09
CA LYS A 33 -17.07 21.64 7.38
C LYS A 33 -15.74 20.87 7.26
N ALA A 34 -15.47 20.26 6.10
CA ALA A 34 -14.23 19.52 5.88
C ALA A 34 -13.11 20.48 5.43
N ILE A 35 -11.88 20.19 5.87
CA ILE A 35 -10.70 20.98 5.52
C ILE A 35 -10.01 20.32 4.34
N PHE A 36 -9.85 21.05 3.24
CA PHE A 36 -9.10 20.58 2.07
C PHE A 36 -7.76 21.32 2.02
N THR A 37 -6.65 20.61 2.25
CA THR A 37 -5.33 21.23 2.36
C THR A 37 -4.62 21.40 1.03
N GLY A 38 -5.14 20.80 -0.04
CA GLY A 38 -4.40 20.56 -1.27
C GLY A 38 -3.38 19.43 -1.12
N PRO A 39 -2.59 19.14 -2.17
CA PRO A 39 -1.56 18.11 -2.14
C PRO A 39 -0.40 18.49 -1.20
N ARG A 40 0.12 17.48 -0.49
CA ARG A 40 1.28 17.58 0.41
C ARG A 40 2.30 16.51 0.05
N PHE A 41 3.58 16.78 0.29
CA PHE A 41 4.66 15.90 -0.10
C PHE A 41 5.75 15.83 0.98
N GLY A 42 6.53 14.75 0.97
CA GLY A 42 7.67 14.56 1.87
C GLY A 42 7.30 14.77 3.34
N GLN A 43 8.04 15.65 4.03
CA GLN A 43 7.81 15.92 5.44
C GLN A 43 6.44 16.52 5.74
N GLU A 44 5.85 17.30 4.83
CA GLU A 44 4.51 17.86 5.06
C GLU A 44 3.43 16.77 5.06
N LEU A 45 3.56 15.79 4.17
CA LEU A 45 2.68 14.64 4.15
C LEU A 45 2.86 13.77 5.40
N ALA A 46 4.12 13.52 5.79
CA ALA A 46 4.42 12.78 7.02
C ALA A 46 3.85 13.45 8.28
N ARG A 47 3.94 14.79 8.37
CA ARG A 47 3.31 15.57 9.45
C ARG A 47 1.80 15.46 9.42
N SER A 48 1.19 15.50 8.23
CA SER A 48 -0.26 15.33 8.11
C SER A 48 -0.74 13.99 8.68
N TYR A 49 0.03 12.92 8.49
CA TYR A 49 -0.23 11.65 9.16
C TYR A 49 -0.02 11.76 10.67
N ALA A 50 1.15 12.23 11.11
CA ALA A 50 1.51 12.27 12.53
C ALA A 50 0.55 13.13 13.38
N ASP A 51 0.06 14.23 12.83
CA ASP A 51 -0.87 15.17 13.48
C ASP A 51 -2.32 14.67 13.46
N SER A 52 -2.62 13.56 12.75
CA SER A 52 -3.94 12.95 12.72
C SER A 52 -4.11 11.90 13.81
N ASP A 53 -5.32 11.82 14.36
CA ASP A 53 -5.69 10.77 15.33
C ASP A 53 -5.94 9.41 14.66
N VAL A 54 -6.55 9.41 13.48
CA VAL A 54 -6.83 8.23 12.65
C VAL A 54 -6.66 8.58 11.19
N PHE A 55 -6.02 7.70 10.43
CA PHE A 55 -6.03 7.76 8.97
C PHE A 55 -7.19 6.92 8.42
N VAL A 56 -8.05 7.54 7.63
CA VAL A 56 -9.23 6.88 7.06
C VAL A 56 -8.95 6.49 5.61
N PHE A 57 -9.05 5.20 5.33
CA PHE A 57 -8.84 4.62 4.00
C PHE A 57 -10.17 4.09 3.43
N PRO A 58 -11.00 4.95 2.82
CA PRO A 58 -12.33 4.57 2.32
C PRO A 58 -12.25 3.89 0.94
N SER A 59 -11.13 3.26 0.59
CA SER A 59 -10.94 2.66 -0.73
C SER A 59 -11.47 1.23 -0.75
N LEU A 60 -12.22 0.86 -1.79
CA LEU A 60 -12.68 -0.53 -1.99
C LEU A 60 -11.67 -1.40 -2.75
N THR A 61 -10.67 -0.77 -3.35
CA THR A 61 -9.55 -1.43 -4.02
C THR A 61 -8.27 -0.66 -3.76
N ASP A 62 -7.18 -1.40 -3.59
CA ASP A 62 -5.81 -0.93 -3.57
C ASP A 62 -4.88 -2.12 -3.90
N SER A 63 -3.66 -1.87 -4.37
CA SER A 63 -2.74 -2.95 -4.72
C SER A 63 -2.04 -3.52 -3.48
N PHE A 64 -1.50 -2.65 -2.62
CA PHE A 64 -0.73 -3.08 -1.44
C PHE A 64 -1.03 -2.25 -0.20
N GLY A 65 -1.47 -1.00 -0.33
CA GLY A 65 -1.71 -0.12 0.82
C GLY A 65 -0.48 0.61 1.31
N LEU A 66 0.37 1.15 0.43
CA LEU A 66 1.56 1.93 0.86
C LEU A 66 1.17 3.07 1.82
N VAL A 67 0.11 3.81 1.51
CA VAL A 67 -0.41 4.89 2.36
C VAL A 67 -0.92 4.40 3.73
N ILE A 68 -1.30 3.13 3.85
CA ILE A 68 -1.69 2.50 5.12
C ILE A 68 -0.44 2.34 5.98
N ILE A 69 0.63 1.78 5.41
CA ILE A 69 1.90 1.58 6.13
C ILE A 69 2.57 2.92 6.45
N GLU A 70 2.48 3.93 5.58
CA GLU A 70 2.98 5.29 5.83
C GLU A 70 2.27 5.94 7.03
N ALA A 71 0.93 5.82 7.10
CA ALA A 71 0.16 6.30 8.24
C ALA A 71 0.56 5.57 9.54
N MET A 72 0.64 4.23 9.50
CA MET A 72 1.05 3.45 10.65
C MET A 72 2.49 3.78 11.09
N ALA A 73 3.40 4.02 10.15
CA ALA A 73 4.79 4.41 10.45
C ALA A 73 4.89 5.78 11.15
N ALA A 74 3.93 6.68 10.89
CA ALA A 74 3.78 7.93 11.64
C ALA A 74 3.14 7.73 13.04
N GLY A 75 2.79 6.49 13.40
CA GLY A 75 2.07 6.14 14.63
C GLY A 75 0.57 6.39 14.55
N THR A 76 0.03 6.57 13.35
CA THR A 76 -1.39 6.92 13.14
C THR A 76 -2.19 5.67 12.78
N PRO A 77 -3.12 5.24 13.65
CA PRO A 77 -3.93 4.05 13.40
C PRO A 77 -4.83 4.22 12.18
N VAL A 78 -5.16 3.11 11.53
CA VAL A 78 -5.89 3.12 10.26
C VAL A 78 -7.31 2.56 10.43
N ALA A 79 -8.30 3.25 9.86
CA ALA A 79 -9.66 2.76 9.69
C ALA A 79 -9.94 2.53 8.20
N ALA A 80 -10.37 1.33 7.80
CA ALA A 80 -10.54 0.98 6.40
C ALA A 80 -11.74 0.05 6.16
N PHE A 81 -12.19 -0.04 4.91
CA PHE A 81 -13.10 -1.10 4.47
C PHE A 81 -12.34 -2.44 4.34
N PRO A 82 -13.04 -3.60 4.39
CA PRO A 82 -12.46 -4.90 4.06
C PRO A 82 -12.23 -5.03 2.55
N ALA A 83 -11.15 -4.40 2.08
CA ALA A 83 -10.71 -4.37 0.69
C ALA A 83 -9.33 -5.00 0.50
N HIS A 84 -8.96 -5.27 -0.75
CA HIS A 84 -7.60 -5.68 -1.12
C HIS A 84 -6.59 -4.59 -0.72
N GLY A 85 -5.49 -4.98 -0.06
CA GLY A 85 -4.59 -4.07 0.65
C GLY A 85 -4.87 -4.04 2.16
N PRO A 86 -5.94 -3.37 2.65
CA PRO A 86 -6.30 -3.38 4.07
C PRO A 86 -6.43 -4.77 4.70
N ILE A 87 -7.07 -5.74 4.03
CA ILE A 87 -7.27 -7.10 4.56
C ILE A 87 -5.94 -7.82 4.79
N ASP A 88 -4.92 -7.52 3.98
CA ASP A 88 -3.61 -8.17 4.09
C ASP A 88 -2.74 -7.55 5.18
N LEU A 89 -3.01 -6.30 5.58
CA LEU A 89 -2.17 -5.51 6.49
C LEU A 89 -2.75 -5.34 7.90
N ILE A 90 -4.07 -5.25 8.04
CA ILE A 90 -4.72 -4.75 9.28
C ILE A 90 -5.15 -5.86 10.26
N PRO A 91 -5.78 -6.97 9.83
CA PRO A 91 -6.27 -7.99 10.77
C PRO A 91 -5.19 -8.51 11.72
N GLY A 92 -5.46 -8.47 13.03
CA GLY A 92 -4.53 -8.94 14.07
C GLY A 92 -3.27 -8.07 14.27
N SER A 93 -3.15 -6.95 13.57
CA SER A 93 -1.96 -6.08 13.63
C SER A 93 -1.85 -5.25 14.92
N GLY A 94 -2.99 -4.91 15.54
CA GLY A 94 -3.06 -3.86 16.56
C GLY A 94 -2.81 -2.44 16.02
N ALA A 95 -2.73 -2.26 14.70
CA ALA A 95 -2.35 -1.02 14.03
C ALA A 95 -3.50 -0.36 13.23
N GLY A 96 -4.65 -1.05 13.12
CA GLY A 96 -5.84 -0.52 12.48
C GLY A 96 -7.06 -1.40 12.69
N VAL A 97 -8.19 -0.97 12.15
CA VAL A 97 -9.47 -1.68 12.18
C VAL A 97 -10.09 -1.68 10.79
N ILE A 98 -10.57 -2.86 10.37
CA ILE A 98 -11.40 -3.01 9.18
C ILE A 98 -12.85 -3.27 9.59
N ASP A 99 -13.78 -2.61 8.92
CA ASP A 99 -15.22 -2.82 9.12
C ASP A 99 -15.99 -2.38 7.85
N ASP A 100 -17.15 -2.99 7.60
CA ASP A 100 -18.06 -2.56 6.54
C ASP A 100 -18.70 -1.19 6.86
N ASP A 101 -18.80 -0.84 8.14
CA ASP A 101 -19.12 0.50 8.64
C ASP A 101 -17.84 1.24 9.04
N LEU A 102 -17.41 2.15 8.18
CA LEU A 102 -16.22 2.97 8.39
C LEU A 102 -16.30 3.83 9.67
N GLY A 103 -17.50 4.18 10.15
CA GLY A 103 -17.68 4.87 11.42
C GLY A 103 -17.35 4.00 12.64
N ILE A 104 -17.66 2.70 12.58
CA ILE A 104 -17.22 1.72 13.59
C ILE A 104 -15.69 1.60 13.55
N ALA A 105 -15.13 1.39 12.35
CA ALA A 105 -13.68 1.29 12.19
C ALA A 105 -12.93 2.51 12.75
N ILE A 106 -13.43 3.73 12.51
CA ILE A 106 -12.85 4.97 13.06
C ILE A 106 -12.90 4.96 14.60
N ARG A 107 -14.05 4.66 15.20
CA ARG A 107 -14.22 4.67 16.66
C ARG A 107 -13.34 3.65 17.37
N GLU A 108 -13.14 2.48 16.77
CA GLU A 108 -12.25 1.47 17.33
C GLU A 108 -10.77 1.79 17.07
N ALA A 109 -10.43 2.33 15.90
CA ALA A 109 -9.07 2.76 15.59
C ALA A 109 -8.57 3.86 16.54
N LEU A 110 -9.44 4.78 16.97
CA LEU A 110 -9.14 5.83 17.95
C LEU A 110 -8.66 5.30 19.31
N LYS A 111 -8.89 4.02 19.62
CA LYS A 111 -8.50 3.41 20.90
C LYS A 111 -7.12 2.74 20.85
N LEU A 112 -6.51 2.66 19.66
CA LEU A 112 -5.26 1.92 19.47
C LEU A 112 -4.05 2.71 19.99
N ASP A 113 -3.06 1.98 20.51
CA ASP A 113 -1.81 2.58 20.99
C ASP A 113 -0.92 2.99 19.82
N ARG A 114 -0.58 4.28 19.74
CA ARG A 114 0.24 4.85 18.66
C ARG A 114 1.65 4.24 18.59
N GLY A 115 2.20 3.84 19.74
CA GLY A 115 3.49 3.17 19.82
C GLY A 115 3.44 1.79 19.16
N ALA A 116 2.43 0.99 19.49
CA ALA A 116 2.17 -0.32 18.91
C ALA A 116 1.89 -0.23 17.39
N VAL A 117 1.11 0.77 16.97
CA VAL A 117 0.84 1.05 15.55
C VAL A 117 2.15 1.27 14.78
N ARG A 118 3.04 2.12 15.32
CA ARG A 118 4.35 2.36 14.70
C ARG A 118 5.25 1.12 14.71
N ALA A 119 5.33 0.42 15.83
CA ALA A 119 6.12 -0.79 15.96
C ALA A 119 5.69 -1.89 14.97
N TYR A 120 4.39 -1.94 14.63
CA TYR A 120 3.89 -2.82 13.58
C TYR A 120 4.41 -2.41 12.20
N ALA A 121 4.33 -1.13 11.86
CA ALA A 121 4.77 -0.60 10.57
C ALA A 121 6.28 -0.79 10.31
N GLU A 122 7.10 -0.74 11.35
CA GLU A 122 8.56 -0.90 11.24
C GLU A 122 8.99 -2.29 10.72
N LYS A 123 8.07 -3.28 10.71
CA LYS A 123 8.26 -4.60 10.08
C LYS A 123 8.28 -4.55 8.55
N PHE A 124 7.74 -3.50 7.93
CA PHE A 124 7.59 -3.35 6.48
C PHE A 124 8.72 -2.56 5.83
N SER A 125 9.94 -2.67 6.37
CA SER A 125 11.12 -2.01 5.80
C SER A 125 11.48 -2.57 4.43
N TRP A 126 12.16 -1.77 3.60
CA TRP A 126 12.73 -2.24 2.32
C TRP A 126 13.60 -3.49 2.48
N ARG A 127 14.34 -3.58 3.59
CA ARG A 127 15.13 -4.76 3.91
C ARG A 127 14.26 -5.98 4.14
N ALA A 128 13.22 -5.88 4.97
CA ALA A 128 12.30 -6.98 5.25
C ALA A 128 11.60 -7.45 3.96
N CYS A 129 11.14 -6.51 3.13
CA CYS A 129 10.55 -6.81 1.82
C CYS A 129 11.54 -7.52 0.89
N ALA A 130 12.80 -7.07 0.81
CA ALA A 130 13.82 -7.71 -0.01
C ALA A 130 14.16 -9.12 0.48
N GLU A 131 14.25 -9.32 1.79
CA GLU A 131 14.48 -10.64 2.38
C GLU A 131 13.30 -11.59 2.11
N GLU A 132 12.06 -11.12 2.21
CA GLU A 132 10.87 -11.90 1.88
C GLU A 132 10.80 -12.24 0.39
N PHE A 133 11.13 -11.27 -0.47
CA PHE A 133 11.24 -11.51 -1.91
C PHE A 133 12.25 -12.62 -2.22
N ILE A 134 13.45 -12.55 -1.63
CA ILE A 134 14.49 -13.57 -1.82
C ILE A 134 14.04 -14.95 -1.32
N ARG A 135 13.36 -15.02 -0.16
CA ARG A 135 12.81 -16.29 0.37
C ARG A 135 11.81 -16.94 -0.58
N ASN A 136 11.03 -16.14 -1.29
CA ASN A 136 9.99 -16.61 -2.20
C ASN A 136 10.48 -16.82 -3.64
N LEU A 137 11.76 -16.51 -3.95
CA LEU A 137 12.34 -16.82 -5.25
C LEU A 137 12.40 -18.33 -5.46
N GLN A 138 11.57 -18.83 -6.38
CA GLN A 138 11.66 -20.19 -6.87
C GLN A 138 12.52 -20.21 -8.14
N PRO A 139 13.53 -21.09 -8.24
CA PRO A 139 14.25 -21.26 -9.49
C PRO A 139 13.26 -21.67 -10.57
N TYR A 140 13.38 -21.07 -11.75
CA TYR A 140 12.59 -21.49 -12.90
C TYR A 140 12.82 -22.99 -13.11
N PRO A 141 11.76 -23.78 -13.35
CA PRO A 141 11.97 -25.18 -13.69
C PRO A 141 12.89 -25.26 -14.90
N GLU A 142 13.89 -26.14 -14.82
CA GLU A 142 14.77 -26.43 -15.96
C GLU A 142 13.87 -26.72 -17.17
N PRO A 143 13.97 -25.94 -18.26
CA PRO A 143 13.11 -26.14 -19.41
C PRO A 143 13.30 -27.56 -19.92
N ALA A 144 12.19 -28.28 -20.09
CA ALA A 144 12.23 -29.66 -20.58
C ALA A 144 13.10 -29.72 -21.83
N LYS A 145 14.15 -30.56 -21.81
CA LYS A 145 15.07 -30.74 -22.93
C LYS A 145 14.31 -31.36 -24.10
N THR A 146 13.57 -30.56 -24.87
CA THR A 146 12.88 -31.05 -26.06
C THR A 146 13.93 -31.41 -27.13
N LYS A 147 13.60 -32.41 -27.96
CA LYS A 147 14.46 -32.84 -29.08
C LYS A 147 14.86 -31.67 -29.99
N LEU A 148 14.02 -30.64 -30.07
CA LEU A 148 14.26 -29.39 -30.79
C LEU A 148 15.47 -28.62 -30.23
N TRP A 149 15.54 -28.40 -28.92
CA TRP A 149 16.65 -27.68 -28.28
C TRP A 149 17.97 -28.46 -28.30
N ASN A 150 17.91 -29.79 -28.26
CA ASN A 150 19.11 -30.62 -28.46
C ASN A 150 19.59 -30.54 -29.92
N ARG A 151 18.68 -30.62 -30.91
CA ARG A 151 19.02 -30.43 -32.34
C ARG A 151 19.64 -29.06 -32.61
N LEU A 152 19.07 -27.98 -32.06
CA LEU A 152 19.58 -26.62 -32.26
C LEU A 152 20.98 -26.43 -31.66
N ARG A 153 21.27 -27.02 -30.49
CA ARG A 153 22.62 -27.03 -29.91
C ARG A 153 23.65 -27.79 -30.73
N HIS A 154 23.25 -28.89 -31.38
CA HIS A 154 24.14 -29.62 -32.29
C HIS A 154 24.42 -28.84 -33.58
N LEU A 155 23.48 -28.02 -34.05
CA LEU A 155 23.66 -27.15 -35.21
C LEU A 155 24.60 -25.98 -34.91
N THR A 156 24.50 -25.35 -33.74
CA THR A 156 25.37 -24.23 -33.36
C THR A 156 26.80 -24.64 -32.99
N ARG A 157 27.03 -25.90 -32.57
CA ARG A 157 28.37 -26.46 -32.36
C ARG A 157 29.13 -26.81 -33.66
N LYS A 158 28.46 -26.85 -34.81
CA LYS A 158 29.07 -27.13 -36.13
C LYS A 158 29.45 -25.85 -36.90
N ARG A 159 30.00 -24.82 -36.23
CA ARG A 159 30.72 -23.78 -36.97
C ARG A 159 32.11 -24.33 -37.34
N PRO A 160 32.49 -24.38 -38.64
CA PRO A 160 33.80 -24.87 -39.02
C PRO A 160 34.90 -23.95 -38.46
N LYS A 161 35.99 -24.53 -37.95
CA LYS A 161 37.20 -23.79 -37.57
C LYS A 161 37.65 -22.99 -38.78
N ARG A 162 37.67 -21.66 -38.66
CA ARG A 162 38.33 -20.78 -39.66
C ARG A 162 39.79 -21.21 -39.72
N THR A 163 40.23 -21.73 -40.86
CA THR A 163 41.64 -21.93 -41.17
C THR A 163 42.35 -20.57 -41.20
N PRO A 164 43.55 -20.44 -40.60
CA PRO A 164 44.31 -19.20 -40.72
C PRO A 164 44.85 -19.09 -42.15
N GLN A 165 44.64 -17.94 -42.79
CA GLN A 165 45.33 -17.60 -44.03
C GLN A 165 46.72 -17.05 -43.69
N VAL A 166 47.71 -17.56 -44.41
CA VAL A 166 49.14 -17.21 -44.39
C VAL A 166 49.35 -15.88 -45.12
#